data_AF-A0A2X3CWF2-F1
#
_entry.id   AF-A0A2X3CWF2-F1
#
_cell.length_a   1.000
_cell.length_b   1.000
_cell.length_c   1.000
_cell.angle_alpha   90.00
_cell.angle_beta   90.00
_cell.angle_gamma   90.00
#
_symmetry.space_group_name_H-M   'P 1'
#
loop_
_entity.id
_entity.type
_entity.pdbx_description
1 polymer ?
#
loop_
_entity_poly.entity_id
_entity_poly.type
_entity_poly.pdbx_seq_one_letter_code
_entity_poly.pdbx_strand_id
1 'polypeptide(L)' 'MDDRYVWQRFVYEHPLFNPQSWSAQLRREEINGQQRSWYCGAYWYNGFHEDGVRSALDVVQGIAAAEDN' A
#
# COMPACT_ATOMS: atom_id res chain seq x y z
N MET A 1 -3.51 -31.19 11.91
CA MET A 1 -2.86 -30.59 13.10
C MET A 1 -3.74 -30.90 14.31
N ASP A 2 -3.13 -31.13 15.47
CA ASP A 2 -3.88 -31.34 16.71
C ASP A 2 -4.15 -29.98 17.36
N ASP A 3 -5.42 -29.60 17.47
CA ASP A 3 -5.89 -28.29 17.92
C ASP A 3 -5.46 -27.97 19.36
N ARG A 4 -5.11 -28.98 20.16
CA ARG A 4 -4.67 -28.82 21.56
C ARG A 4 -3.35 -28.04 21.70
N TYR A 5 -2.60 -27.90 20.61
CA TYR A 5 -1.33 -27.16 20.58
C TYR A 5 -1.39 -25.85 19.77
N VAL A 6 -2.58 -25.46 19.27
CA VAL A 6 -2.73 -24.24 18.48
C VAL A 6 -3.13 -23.08 19.39
N TRP A 7 -2.23 -22.09 19.57
CA TRP A 7 -2.53 -20.91 20.37
C TRP A 7 -3.45 -19.92 19.66
N GLN A 8 -3.18 -19.66 18.38
CA GLN A 8 -3.97 -18.73 17.59
C GLN A 8 -3.86 -19.06 16.10
N ARG A 9 -4.91 -18.70 15.35
CA ARG A 9 -4.97 -18.79 13.89
C ARG A 9 -5.23 -17.40 13.34
N PHE A 10 -4.56 -17.08 12.24
CA PHE A 10 -4.75 -15.83 11.53
C PHE A 10 -4.95 -16.13 10.06
N VAL A 11 -5.81 -15.35 9.43
CA VAL A 11 -5.97 -15.33 7.99
C VAL A 11 -5.28 -14.07 7.50
N TYR A 12 -4.30 -14.25 6.62
CA TYR A 12 -3.59 -13.15 5.98
C TYR A 12 -3.90 -13.16 4.50
N GLU A 13 -4.19 -11.99 3.96
CA GLU A 13 -4.32 -11.76 2.53
C GLU A 13 -3.05 -11.07 2.02
N HIS A 14 -2.52 -11.57 0.92
CA HIS A 14 -1.33 -11.01 0.28
C HIS A 14 -1.73 -10.36 -1.05
N PRO A 15 -1.05 -9.28 -1.47
CA PRO A 15 -1.29 -8.71 -2.78
C PRO A 15 -1.11 -9.75 -3.88
N LEU A 16 -2.03 -9.78 -4.84
CA LEU A 16 -1.89 -10.59 -6.03
C LEU A 16 -1.09 -9.81 -7.08
N PHE A 17 0.14 -10.23 -7.35
CA PHE A 17 0.99 -9.62 -8.37
C PHE A 17 0.66 -10.18 -9.75
N ASN A 18 -0.14 -9.44 -10.50
CA ASN A 18 -0.49 -9.75 -11.88
C ASN A 18 -0.40 -8.47 -12.73
N PRO A 19 -0.48 -8.58 -14.07
CA PRO A 19 -0.42 -7.42 -14.94
C PRO A 19 -1.46 -6.34 -14.62
N GLN A 20 -2.66 -6.74 -14.17
CA GLN A 20 -3.73 -5.82 -13.79
C GLN A 20 -3.37 -5.00 -12.55
N SER A 21 -2.78 -5.63 -11.53
CA SER A 21 -2.29 -4.98 -10.32
C SER A 21 -1.17 -3.99 -10.65
N TRP A 22 -0.24 -4.37 -11.53
CA TRP A 22 0.82 -3.47 -11.99
C TRP A 22 0.25 -2.25 -12.74
N SER A 23 -0.69 -2.48 -13.68
CA SER A 23 -1.37 -1.38 -14.38
C SER A 23 -2.14 -0.46 -13.44
N ALA A 24 -2.74 -0.99 -12.37
CA ALA A 24 -3.41 -0.18 -11.35
C ALA A 24 -2.42 0.66 -10.52
N GLN A 25 -1.27 0.08 -10.13
CA GLN A 25 -0.22 0.80 -9.39
C GLN A 25 0.31 2.01 -10.18
N LEU A 26 0.47 1.88 -11.51
CA LEU A 26 0.91 2.99 -12.38
C LEU A 26 -0.07 4.17 -12.41
N ARG A 27 -1.34 3.95 -12.05
CA ARG A 27 -2.41 4.95 -12.05
C ARG A 27 -2.58 5.63 -10.69
N ARG A 28 -1.60 5.50 -9.79
CA ARG A 28 -1.62 6.08 -8.44
C ARG A 28 -1.96 7.57 -8.42
N GLU A 29 -1.39 8.34 -9.35
CA GLU A 29 -1.56 9.79 -9.42
C GLU A 29 -3.00 10.21 -9.81
N GLU A 30 -3.82 9.28 -10.31
CA GLU A 30 -5.24 9.55 -10.57
C GLU A 30 -6.05 9.70 -9.28
N ILE A 31 -5.57 9.16 -8.15
CA ILE A 31 -6.29 9.19 -6.87
C ILE A 31 -5.53 9.91 -5.75
N ASN A 32 -4.20 9.90 -5.76
CA ASN A 32 -3.41 10.61 -4.76
C ASN A 32 -3.42 12.11 -5.02
N GLY A 33 -3.57 12.90 -3.96
CA GLY A 33 -3.67 14.36 -4.03
C GLY A 33 -5.04 14.88 -4.45
N GLN A 34 -5.96 14.00 -4.87
CA GLN A 34 -7.32 14.38 -5.20
C GLN A 34 -8.15 14.56 -3.93
N GLN A 35 -8.96 15.63 -3.88
CA GLN A 35 -9.88 15.90 -2.76
C GLN A 35 -9.19 15.82 -1.39
N ARG A 36 -7.94 16.32 -1.30
CA ARG A 36 -7.12 16.31 -0.08
C ARG A 36 -6.91 14.91 0.52
N SER A 37 -6.98 13.87 -0.31
CA SER A 37 -6.87 12.47 0.09
C SER A 37 -5.61 11.85 -0.48
N TRP A 38 -4.96 11.02 0.34
CA TRP A 38 -3.72 10.34 -0.02
C TRP A 38 -3.74 8.92 0.52
N TYR A 39 -3.21 7.99 -0.26
CA TYR A 39 -3.23 6.56 0.01
C TYR A 39 -1.79 6.03 -0.01
N CYS A 40 -1.39 5.35 1.06
CA CYS A 40 -0.13 4.62 1.17
C CYS A 40 -0.38 3.18 1.65
N GLY A 41 0.61 2.30 1.47
CA GLY A 41 0.54 0.90 1.85
C GLY A 41 1.40 0.00 0.97
N ALA A 42 1.66 -1.21 1.46
CA ALA A 42 2.50 -2.20 0.78
C ALA A 42 2.01 -2.58 -0.63
N TYR A 43 0.71 -2.40 -0.90
CA TYR A 43 0.08 -2.66 -2.19
C TYR A 43 0.53 -1.71 -3.31
N TRP A 44 1.23 -0.61 -3.00
CA TRP A 44 1.77 0.28 -4.02
C TRP A 44 3.04 -0.22 -4.71
N TYR A 45 3.67 -1.27 -4.17
CA TYR A 45 4.85 -1.89 -4.78
C TYR A 45 4.76 -3.43 -4.69
N ASN A 46 5.72 -4.09 -4.02
CA ASN A 46 5.87 -5.55 -4.02
C ASN A 46 5.28 -6.23 -2.77
N GLY A 47 4.47 -5.52 -1.99
CA GLY A 47 3.74 -6.09 -0.84
C GLY A 47 4.57 -6.31 0.43
N PHE A 48 5.81 -5.85 0.48
CA PHE A 48 6.65 -5.99 1.67
C PHE A 48 6.40 -4.88 2.69
N HIS A 49 6.93 -5.07 3.91
CA HIS A 49 6.79 -4.07 4.97
C HIS A 49 7.46 -2.74 4.58
N GLU A 50 8.62 -2.84 3.92
CA GLU A 50 9.41 -1.74 3.40
C GLU A 50 8.66 -0.94 2.33
N ASP A 51 7.80 -1.60 1.55
CA ASP A 51 6.96 -0.96 0.54
C ASP A 51 5.88 -0.07 1.18
N GLY A 52 5.41 -0.47 2.37
CA GLY A 52 4.55 0.38 3.21
C GLY A 52 5.25 1.68 3.61
N VAL A 53 6.48 1.59 4.11
CA VAL A 53 7.27 2.76 4.53
C VAL A 53 7.59 3.65 3.33
N ARG A 54 8.04 3.05 2.21
CA ARG A 54 8.34 3.76 0.98
C ARG A 54 7.14 4.55 0.45
N SER A 55 5.97 3.92 0.39
CA SER A 55 4.77 4.58 -0.13
C SER A 55 4.27 5.69 0.80
N ALA A 56 4.51 5.58 2.10
CA ALA A 56 4.23 6.67 3.04
C ALA A 56 5.15 7.89 2.79
N LEU A 57 6.43 7.66 2.47
CA LEU A 57 7.35 8.74 2.11
C LEU A 57 6.90 9.47 0.84
N ASP A 58 6.48 8.74 -0.20
CA ASP A 58 5.92 9.31 -1.42
C ASP A 58 4.72 10.23 -1.12
N VAL A 59 3.80 9.79 -0.25
CA VAL A 59 2.63 10.58 0.17
C VAL A 59 3.05 11.85 0.93
N VAL A 60 3.96 11.74 1.89
CA VAL A 60 4.42 12.89 2.68
C VAL A 60 5.08 13.94 1.79
N GLN A 61 5.90 13.50 0.82
CA GLN A 61 6.51 14.40 -0.16
C GLN A 61 5.46 15.07 -1.05
N GLY A 62 4.46 14.33 -1.51
CA GLY A 62 3.35 14.88 -2.30
C GLY A 62 2.52 15.91 -1.53
N ILE A 63 2.26 15.67 -0.24
CA ILE A 63 1.57 16.63 0.63
C ILE A 63 2.38 17.90 0.76
N ALA A 64 3.68 17.80 1.10
CA ALA A 64 4.55 18.97 1.25
C ALA A 64 4.60 19.81 -0.04
N ALA A 65 4.75 19.16 -1.19
CA ALA A 65 4.77 19.84 -2.48
C ALA A 65 3.44 20.55 -2.82
N ALA A 66 2.31 20.02 -2.36
CA ALA A 66 0.99 20.63 -2.56
C ALA A 66 0.71 21.81 -1.60
N GLU A 67 1.38 21.87 -0.45
CA GLU A 67 1.27 22.99 0.50
C GLU A 67 2.14 24.19 0.09
N ASP A 68 3.22 23.95 -0.67
CA ASP A 68 4.14 24.97 -1.17
C ASP A 68 3.62 25.74 -2.42
N ASN A 69 2.44 25.37 -2.95
CA ASN A 69 1.86 25.93 -4.19
C ASN A 69 0.51 26.64 -3.96
#